data_AF-A0A1W0B4A7-F1
#
_entry.id   AF-A0A1W0B4A7-F1
#
_cell.length_a   1.000
_cell.length_b   1.000
_cell.length_c   1.000
_cell.angle_alpha   90.00
_cell.angle_beta   90.00
_cell.angle_gamma   90.00
#
_symmetry.space_group_name_H-M   'P 1'
#
loop_
_entity.id
_entity.type
_entity.pdbx_description
1 polymer ?
#
loop_
_entity_poly.entity_id
_entity_poly.type
_entity_poly.pdbx_seq_one_letter_code
_entity_poly.pdbx_strand_id
1 'polypeptide(L)' 'MKRITISVPDEVAAKADNAVTRGEAASVSAWFSAIARREPDWIAAQEAADEMAAEAGVTEADLAWARATLGLDTIGDVA' A
#
# COMPACT_ATOMS: atom_id res chain seq x y z
N MET A 1 12.72 2.50 28.60
CA MET A 1 12.07 2.50 27.27
C MET A 1 12.95 1.72 26.29
N LYS A 2 12.44 0.68 25.64
CA LYS A 2 13.19 -0.04 24.60
C LYS A 2 13.00 0.70 23.27
N ARG A 3 14.10 1.13 22.66
CA ARG A 3 14.09 1.78 21.35
C ARG A 3 14.18 0.70 20.27
N ILE A 4 13.14 0.58 19.46
CA ILE A 4 13.12 -0.30 18.30
C ILE A 4 13.41 0.59 17.09
N THR A 5 14.41 0.20 16.30
CA THR A 5 14.74 0.89 15.05
C THR A 5 14.31 -0.04 13.92
N ILE A 6 13.43 0.45 13.06
CA ILE A 6 12.99 -0.26 11.87
C ILE A 6 13.45 0.54 10.65
N SER A 7 13.91 -0.18 9.63
CA SER A 7 14.16 0.42 8.32
C SER A 7 12.85 0.40 7.55
N VAL A 8 12.45 1.54 7.01
CA VAL A 8 11.28 1.67 6.15
C VAL A 8 11.72 2.29 4.83
N PRO A 9 11.09 1.92 3.71
CA PRO A 9 11.37 2.54 2.43
C PRO A 9 11.12 4.06 2.46
N ASP A 10 11.92 4.82 1.70
CA ASP A 10 11.91 6.28 1.70
C ASP A 10 10.54 6.83 1.26
N GLU A 11 9.86 6.17 0.34
CA GLU A 11 8.53 6.53 -0.13
C GLU A 11 7.46 6.39 0.96
N VAL A 12 7.62 5.44 1.89
CA VAL A 12 6.72 5.26 3.03
C VAL A 12 7.00 6.33 4.08
N ALA A 13 8.28 6.66 4.32
CA ALA A 13 8.67 7.75 5.20
C ALA A 13 8.12 9.10 4.70
N ALA A 14 8.21 9.37 3.39
CA ALA A 14 7.67 10.59 2.77
C ALA A 14 6.14 10.71 2.90
N LYS A 15 5.40 9.59 2.84
CA LYS A 15 3.95 9.60 3.09
C LYS A 15 3.61 9.98 4.52
N ALA A 16 4.33 9.42 5.48
CA ALA A 16 4.15 9.75 6.89
C ALA A 16 4.48 11.22 7.17
N ASP A 17 5.55 11.74 6.57
CA ASP A 17 5.97 13.14 6.74
C ASP A 17 4.97 14.14 6.13
N ASN A 18 4.42 13.82 4.95
CA ASN A 18 3.34 14.59 4.34
C ASN A 18 2.06 14.60 5.20
N ALA A 19 1.69 13.46 5.79
CA ALA A 19 0.52 13.38 6.68
C ALA A 19 0.69 14.25 7.94
N VAL A 20 1.90 14.31 8.49
CA VAL A 20 2.22 15.21 9.61
C VAL A 20 2.15 16.67 9.17
N THR A 21 2.75 17.00 8.02
CA THR A 21 2.76 18.36 7.47
C THR A 21 1.34 18.88 7.20
N ARG A 22 0.44 18.01 6.76
CA ARG A 22 -0.98 18.33 6.51
C ARG A 22 -1.84 18.32 7.78
N GLY A 23 -1.27 18.03 8.95
CA GLY A 23 -1.99 17.97 10.23
C GLY A 23 -2.88 16.74 10.40
N GLU A 24 -2.74 15.73 9.54
CA GLU A 24 -3.52 14.49 9.58
C GLU A 24 -2.98 13.49 10.61
N ALA A 25 -1.73 13.67 11.03
CA ALA A 25 -1.10 12.89 12.09
C ALA A 25 -0.28 13.80 13.02
N ALA A 26 -0.34 13.51 14.33
CA ALA A 26 0.44 14.25 15.33
C ALA A 26 1.96 14.01 15.24
N SER A 27 2.37 12.90 14.62
CA SER A 27 3.77 12.54 14.38
C SER A 27 3.86 11.36 13.40
N VAL A 28 5.06 11.12 12.86
CA VAL A 28 5.36 9.95 12.00
C VAL A 28 5.03 8.64 12.73
N SER A 29 5.40 8.51 14.00
CA SER A 29 5.11 7.31 14.78
C SER A 29 3.61 7.12 15.04
N ALA A 30 2.86 8.21 15.23
CA ALA A 30 1.41 8.16 15.36
C ALA A 30 0.75 7.69 14.05
N TRP A 31 1.26 8.13 12.90
CA TRP A 31 0.79 7.69 11.58
C TRP A 31 0.99 6.18 11.38
N PHE A 32 2.20 5.65 11.62
CA PHE A 32 2.46 4.21 11.54
C PHE A 32 1.60 3.42 12.53
N SER A 33 1.42 3.92 13.75
CA SER A 33 0.57 3.26 14.75
C SER A 33 -0.91 3.26 14.37
N ALA A 34 -1.36 4.24 13.60
CA ALA A 34 -2.73 4.32 13.10
C ALA A 34 -2.94 3.33 11.94
N ILE A 35 -1.99 3.26 11.01
CA ILE A 35 -2.04 2.31 9.90
C ILE A 35 -1.92 0.87 10.39
N ALA A 36 -1.03 0.58 11.32
CA ALA A 36 -0.89 -0.77 11.89
C ALA A 36 -2.15 -1.23 12.64
N ARG A 37 -2.96 -0.30 13.18
CA ARG A 37 -4.23 -0.61 13.84
C ARG A 37 -5.39 -0.77 12.89
N ARG A 38 -5.30 -0.15 11.71
CA ARG A 38 -6.29 -0.30 10.66
C ARG A 38 -5.92 -1.57 9.92
N GLU A 39 -6.50 -2.71 10.32
CA GLU A 39 -6.51 -3.89 9.45
C GLU A 39 -6.98 -3.42 8.08
N PRO A 40 -6.13 -3.48 7.04
CA PRO A 40 -6.55 -2.99 5.74
C PRO A 40 -7.68 -3.90 5.28
N ASP A 41 -8.83 -3.31 4.99
CA ASP A 41 -9.89 -4.01 4.29
C ASP A 41 -9.43 -4.17 2.83
N TRP A 42 -8.62 -5.20 2.63
CA TRP A 42 -8.05 -5.53 1.33
C TRP A 42 -9.13 -5.90 0.32
N ILE A 43 -10.30 -6.34 0.79
CA ILE A 43 -11.46 -6.61 -0.07
C ILE A 43 -12.00 -5.29 -0.60
N ALA A 44 -12.31 -4.32 0.26
CA ALA A 44 -12.78 -3.01 -0.18
C ALA A 44 -11.75 -2.26 -1.04
N ALA A 45 -10.46 -2.41 -0.74
CA ALA A 45 -9.39 -1.83 -1.55
C ALA A 45 -9.30 -2.47 -2.95
N GLN A 46 -9.50 -3.79 -3.05
CA GLN A 46 -9.55 -4.50 -4.32
C GLN A 46 -10.77 -4.10 -5.13
N GLU A 47 -11.95 -4.01 -4.51
CA GLU A 47 -13.18 -3.57 -5.17
C GLU A 47 -13.04 -2.17 -5.77
N ALA A 48 -12.47 -1.22 -5.02
CA ALA A 48 -12.21 0.13 -5.53
C ALA A 48 -11.18 0.13 -6.68
N ALA A 49 -10.17 -0.72 -6.63
CA ALA A 49 -9.19 -0.86 -7.71
C ALA A 49 -9.83 -1.45 -8.99
N ASP A 50 -10.70 -2.44 -8.83
CA ASP A 50 -11.40 -3.09 -9.94
C ASP A 50 -12.39 -2.11 -10.61
N GLU A 51 -13.09 -1.28 -9.82
CA GLU A 51 -13.98 -0.22 -10.34
C GLU A 51 -13.19 0.80 -11.16
N MET A 52 -12.08 1.33 -10.62
CA MET A 52 -11.21 2.27 -11.35
C MET A 52 -10.63 1.64 -12.63
N ALA A 53 -10.26 0.35 -12.59
CA ALA A 53 -9.76 -0.37 -13.74
C ALA A 53 -10.83 -0.48 -14.83
N ALA A 54 -12.08 -0.80 -14.45
CA ALA A 54 -13.21 -0.86 -15.38
C ALA A 54 -13.51 0.51 -16.01
N GLU A 55 -13.53 1.58 -15.21
CA GLU A 55 -13.73 2.96 -15.70
C GLU A 55 -12.63 3.42 -16.66
N ALA A 56 -11.38 3.05 -16.38
CA ALA A 56 -10.23 3.36 -17.23
C ALA A 56 -10.13 2.46 -18.48
N GLY A 57 -11.00 1.44 -18.61
CA GLY A 57 -10.98 0.50 -19.73
C GLY A 57 -9.79 -0.46 -19.70
N VAL A 58 -9.24 -0.75 -18.51
CA VAL A 58 -8.16 -1.71 -18.32
C VAL A 58 -8.64 -3.09 -18.73
N THR A 59 -7.90 -3.71 -19.65
CA THR A 59 -8.22 -5.05 -20.14
C THR A 59 -7.49 -6.12 -19.34
N GLU A 60 -7.94 -7.36 -19.48
CA GLU A 60 -7.26 -8.51 -18.88
C GLU A 60 -5.83 -8.69 -19.42
N ALA A 61 -5.57 -8.28 -20.67
CA ALA A 61 -4.23 -8.26 -21.25
C ALA A 61 -3.32 -7.24 -20.56
N ASP A 62 -3.84 -6.08 -20.18
CA ASP A 62 -3.09 -5.06 -19.44
C ASP A 62 -2.72 -5.56 -18.04
N LEU A 63 -3.66 -6.24 -17.37
CA LEU A 63 -3.41 -6.86 -16.06
C LEU A 63 -2.38 -7.98 -16.16
N ALA A 64 -2.44 -8.83 -17.20
CA ALA A 64 -1.47 -9.89 -17.44
C ALA A 64 -0.07 -9.32 -17.71
N TRP A 65 0.04 -8.28 -18.54
CA TRP A 65 1.29 -7.58 -18.78
C TRP A 65 1.87 -6.94 -17.50
N ALA A 66 1.02 -6.32 -16.68
CA ALA A 66 1.43 -5.68 -15.43
C ALA A 66 1.95 -6.72 -14.42
N ARG A 67 1.25 -7.85 -14.26
CA ARG A 67 1.70 -8.95 -13.38
C ARG A 67 3.08 -9.47 -13.77
N ALA A 68 3.30 -9.71 -15.07
CA ALA A 68 4.59 -10.16 -15.60
C ALA A 68 5.70 -9.14 -15.38
N THR A 69 5.43 -7.86 -15.64
CA THR A 69 6.40 -6.77 -15.44
C THR A 69 6.77 -6.58 -13.97
N LEU A 70 5.82 -6.79 -13.06
CA LEU A 70 6.02 -6.69 -11.62
C LEU A 70 6.54 -7.98 -10.98
N GLY A 71 6.71 -9.07 -11.75
CA GLY A 71 7.15 -10.36 -11.24
C GLY A 71 6.17 -11.03 -10.28
N LEU A 72 4.87 -10.72 -10.38
CA LEU A 72 3.85 -11.27 -9.49
C LEU A 72 3.44 -12.69 -9.88
N ASP A 73 3.78 -13.11 -11.10
CA ASP A 73 3.52 -14.43 -11.67
C ASP A 73 4.23 -15.56 -10.88
N THR A 74 5.31 -15.22 -10.17
CA THR A 74 6.15 -16.18 -9.44
C THR A 74 5.78 -16.32 -7.96
N ILE A 75 4.84 -15.53 -7.44
CA ILE A 75 4.48 -15.51 -6.01
C ILE A 75 3.46 -16.62 -5.66
N GLY A 76 2.95 -17.36 -6.64
CA GLY A 76 1.99 -18.45 -6.46
C GLY A 76 2.56 -19.78 -5.94
N ASP A 77 3.86 -19.89 -5.67
CA ASP A 77 4.52 -21.13 -5.23
C ASP A 77 5.01 -21.07 -3.77
N VAL A 78 4.09 -20.75 -2.87
CA VAL A 78 4.27 -21.01 -1.43
C VAL A 78 3.02 -21.72 -0.94
N ALA A 79 3.08 -23.05 -1.06
CA ALA A 79 2.22 -24.01 -0.37
C ALA A 79 2.53 -24.05 1.14
#